data_AF-A0A7V5G820-F1
#
_entry.id   AF-A0A7V5G820-F1
#
_cell.length_a   1.000
_cell.length_b   1.000
_cell.length_c   1.000
_cell.angle_alpha   90.00
_cell.angle_beta   90.00
_cell.angle_gamma   90.00
#
_symmetry.space_group_name_H-M   'P 1'
#
loop_
_entity.id
_entity.type
_entity.pdbx_description
1 polymer ?
#
loop_
_entity_poly.entity_id
_entity_poly.type
_entity_poly.pdbx_seq_one_letter_code
_entity_poly.pdbx_strand_id
1 'polypeptide(L)'
;MANISKNLVFINETEAVGTGWIPPLPDLRDYTDDSAEIKKMVKELKRGKTLPRALPKKTDLRQWCSPIENQGALGSCTAHAAAGVIEYFQRRAHGKYIDVSRLFIYKTTRNL
;
A
#
# COMPACT_ATOMS: atom_id res chain seq x y z
N MET A 1 3.59 24.29 16.80
CA MET A 1 2.58 23.43 16.15
C MET A 1 2.61 23.74 14.65
N ALA A 2 3.21 22.87 13.84
CA ALA A 2 3.31 23.10 12.41
C ALA A 2 1.90 22.93 11.79
N ASN A 3 1.42 24.00 11.18
CA ASN A 3 0.15 24.04 10.47
C ASN A 3 0.35 23.27 9.14
N ILE A 4 0.11 21.96 9.16
CA ILE A 4 0.20 21.12 7.97
C ILE A 4 -0.98 21.51 7.08
N SER A 5 -0.69 22.31 6.06
CA SER A 5 -1.62 22.65 4.96
C SER A 5 -2.37 21.41 4.50
N LYS A 6 -3.70 21.41 4.68
CA LYS A 6 -4.57 20.38 4.09
C LYS A 6 -4.58 20.61 2.58
N ASN A 7 -3.71 19.91 1.86
CA ASN A 7 -3.67 19.97 0.40
C ASN A 7 -4.86 19.17 -0.16
N LEU A 8 -5.94 19.88 -0.46
CA LEU A 8 -7.05 19.37 -1.25
C LEU A 8 -6.65 19.36 -2.73
N VAL A 9 -6.95 18.27 -3.41
CA VAL A 9 -6.79 18.09 -4.86
C VAL A 9 -8.17 17.92 -5.45
N PHE A 10 -8.43 18.50 -6.63
CA PHE A 10 -9.71 18.32 -7.31
C PHE A 10 -9.56 17.24 -8.38
N ILE A 11 -10.42 16.23 -8.33
CA ILE A 11 -10.50 15.16 -9.35
C ILE A 11 -11.41 15.56 -10.52
N ASN A 12 -12.33 16.50 -10.29
CA ASN A 12 -13.19 17.18 -11.26
C ASN A 12 -13.63 18.54 -10.67
N GLU A 13 -14.46 19.31 -11.38
CA GLU A 13 -14.96 20.62 -10.92
C GLU A 13 -15.79 20.58 -9.61
N THR A 14 -16.16 19.39 -9.14
CA THR A 14 -17.15 19.21 -8.06
C THR A 14 -16.64 18.47 -6.82
N GLU A 15 -15.53 17.71 -6.90
CA GLU A 15 -15.09 16.84 -5.81
C GLU A 15 -13.65 17.16 -5.37
N ALA A 16 -13.55 17.69 -4.16
CA ALA A 16 -12.28 17.90 -3.47
C ALA A 16 -11.88 16.62 -2.71
N VAL A 17 -10.68 16.10 -2.98
CA VAL A 17 -10.08 14.98 -2.27
C VAL A 17 -8.90 15.43 -1.41
N GLY A 18 -8.72 14.78 -0.27
CA GLY A 18 -7.59 15.05 0.62
C GLY A 18 -6.34 14.27 0.20
N THR A 19 -5.16 14.78 0.48
CA THR A 19 -3.91 13.99 0.51
C THR A 19 -3.35 14.00 1.93
N GLY A 20 -2.59 12.96 2.29
CA GLY A 20 -2.01 12.89 3.64
C GLY A 20 -0.76 12.05 3.74
N TRP A 21 -0.08 11.82 2.62
CA TRP A 21 1.24 11.23 2.63
C TRP A 21 2.25 12.24 3.21
N ILE A 22 3.12 11.75 4.07
CA ILE A 22 4.21 12.51 4.68
C ILE A 22 5.48 11.66 4.44
N PRO A 23 6.59 12.25 3.97
CA PRO A 23 7.85 11.53 3.83
C PRO A 23 8.26 10.86 5.16
N PRO A 24 8.60 9.55 5.15
CA PRO A 24 9.12 8.91 6.35
C PRO A 24 10.51 9.47 6.70
N LEU A 25 10.85 9.47 7.99
CA LEU A 25 12.23 9.69 8.43
C LEU A 25 13.03 8.42 8.14
N PRO A 26 14.30 8.54 7.72
CA PRO A 26 15.15 7.37 7.50
C PRO A 26 15.38 6.63 8.83
N ASP A 27 15.28 5.30 8.80
CA ASP A 27 15.60 4.43 9.93
C ASP A 27 16.66 3.40 9.49
N LEU A 28 17.74 3.27 10.26
CA LEU A 28 18.81 2.29 9.98
C LEU A 28 18.33 0.83 10.12
N ARG A 29 17.17 0.62 10.73
CA ARG A 29 16.53 -0.68 10.90
C ARG A 29 15.64 -1.06 9.70
N ASP A 30 15.43 -0.16 8.74
CA ASP A 30 14.65 -0.46 7.55
C ASP A 30 15.33 -1.56 6.73
N TYR A 31 14.58 -2.62 6.45
CA TYR A 31 15.08 -3.74 5.66
C TYR A 31 15.30 -3.32 4.20
N THR A 32 16.43 -3.73 3.65
CA THR A 32 16.75 -3.62 2.23
C THR A 32 16.78 -5.02 1.59
N ASP A 33 16.93 -5.06 0.27
CA ASP A 33 17.22 -6.28 -0.47
C ASP A 33 18.52 -6.96 -0.02
N ASP A 34 19.43 -6.20 0.59
CA ASP A 34 20.69 -6.69 1.12
C ASP A 34 20.63 -7.29 2.53
N SER A 35 19.55 -7.04 3.28
CA SER A 35 19.39 -7.56 4.63
C SER A 35 19.41 -9.08 4.69
N ALA A 36 20.15 -9.65 5.66
CA ALA A 36 20.37 -11.09 5.76
C ALA A 36 19.07 -11.88 5.93
N GLU A 37 18.13 -11.34 6.71
CA GLU A 37 16.80 -11.89 6.96
C GLU A 37 15.96 -11.93 5.67
N ILE A 38 16.00 -10.87 4.88
CA ILE A 38 15.30 -10.79 3.59
C ILE A 38 15.89 -11.81 2.61
N LYS A 39 17.22 -11.91 2.50
CA LYS A 39 17.91 -12.92 1.68
C LYS A 39 17.51 -14.34 2.07
N LYS A 40 17.44 -14.63 3.37
CA LYS A 40 16.99 -15.93 3.88
C LYS A 40 15.54 -16.21 3.51
N MET A 41 14.62 -15.27 3.76
CA MET A 41 13.20 -15.42 3.44
C MET A 41 12.96 -15.64 1.94
N VAL A 42 13.65 -14.88 1.08
CA VAL A 42 13.56 -15.04 -0.38
C VAL A 42 14.03 -16.43 -0.83
N LYS A 43 15.08 -16.97 -0.21
CA LYS A 43 15.57 -18.33 -0.48
C LYS A 43 14.54 -19.40 -0.07
N GLU A 44 13.85 -19.20 1.06
CA GLU A 44 12.85 -20.12 1.59
C GLU A 44 11.53 -20.11 0.81
N LEU A 45 11.17 -18.98 0.20
CA LEU A 45 9.92 -18.82 -0.57
C LEU A 45 9.80 -19.75 -1.79
N LYS A 46 10.83 -20.55 -2.13
CA LYS A 46 10.84 -21.66 -3.12
C LYS A 46 9.88 -21.43 -4.30
N ARG A 47 9.90 -20.24 -4.92
CA ARG A 47 9.19 -20.01 -6.17
C ARG A 47 9.86 -20.92 -7.20
N GLY A 48 9.14 -21.97 -7.57
CA GLY A 48 9.61 -23.01 -8.46
C GLY A 48 10.18 -22.43 -9.75
N LYS A 49 11.30 -23.02 -10.18
CA LYS A 49 11.93 -22.92 -11.50
C LYS A 49 12.19 -21.49 -11.99
N THR A 50 13.47 -21.08 -11.90
CA THR A 50 14.09 -19.99 -12.67
C THR A 50 13.28 -18.70 -12.69
N LEU A 51 13.67 -17.73 -11.85
CA LEU A 51 13.31 -16.33 -12.10
C LEU A 51 13.60 -16.06 -13.59
N PRO A 52 12.61 -15.69 -14.40
CA PRO A 52 12.85 -15.47 -15.80
C PRO A 52 13.93 -14.40 -15.92
N ARG A 53 14.98 -14.69 -16.71
CA ARG A 53 16.14 -13.80 -16.90
C ARG A 53 15.72 -12.38 -17.32
N ALA A 54 14.53 -12.25 -17.90
CA ALA A 54 13.89 -11.00 -18.21
C ALA A 54 12.46 -10.94 -17.62
N LEU A 55 12.08 -9.75 -17.15
CA LEU A 55 10.70 -9.46 -16.77
C LEU A 55 9.78 -9.54 -18.00
N PRO A 56 8.51 -9.93 -17.84
CA PRO A 56 7.53 -9.84 -18.92
C PRO A 56 7.37 -8.40 -19.38
N LYS A 57 7.19 -8.19 -20.69
CA LYS A 57 7.00 -6.86 -21.30
C LYS A 57 5.78 -6.11 -20.75
N LYS A 58 4.78 -6.84 -20.25
CA LYS A 58 3.54 -6.31 -19.68
C LYS A 58 3.02 -7.28 -18.61
N THR A 59 2.55 -6.75 -17.50
CA THR A 59 1.90 -7.51 -16.42
C THR A 59 0.63 -6.78 -15.99
N ASP A 60 -0.44 -7.52 -15.76
CA ASP A 60 -1.68 -7.01 -15.17
C ASP A 60 -1.97 -7.77 -13.87
N LEU A 61 -2.03 -7.03 -12.76
CA LEU A 61 -2.27 -7.57 -11.42
C LEU A 61 -3.71 -7.31 -10.93
N ARG A 62 -4.55 -6.62 -11.72
CA ARG A 62 -5.88 -6.15 -11.29
C ARG A 62 -6.83 -7.26 -10.87
N GLN A 63 -6.64 -8.48 -11.38
CA GLN A 63 -7.42 -9.66 -10.99
C GLN A 63 -7.40 -9.96 -9.48
N TRP A 64 -6.38 -9.49 -8.76
CA TRP A 64 -6.26 -9.62 -7.31
C TRP A 64 -6.52 -8.32 -6.55
N CYS A 65 -6.67 -7.17 -7.22
CA CYS A 65 -6.95 -5.89 -6.57
C CYS A 65 -8.42 -5.83 -6.12
N SER A 66 -8.67 -5.32 -4.93
CA SER A 66 -10.00 -4.95 -4.43
C SER A 66 -10.63 -3.84 -5.29
N PRO A 67 -11.96 -3.63 -5.17
CA PRO A 67 -12.62 -2.46 -5.74
C PRO A 67 -11.92 -1.15 -5.35
N ILE A 68 -12.05 -0.14 -6.21
CA ILE A 68 -11.50 1.19 -5.94
C ILE A 68 -12.40 1.87 -4.90
N GLU A 69 -11.79 2.38 -3.84
CA GLU A 69 -12.49 3.10 -2.77
C GLU A 69 -12.30 4.62 -2.89
N ASN A 70 -13.24 5.37 -2.31
CA ASN A 70 -13.19 6.83 -2.26
C ASN A 70 -12.80 7.33 -0.86
N GLN A 71 -11.65 7.98 -0.76
CA GLN A 71 -11.16 8.57 0.49
C GLN A 71 -11.82 9.91 0.86
N GLY A 72 -12.50 10.55 -0.10
CA GLY A 72 -13.07 11.88 0.01
C GLY A 72 -12.04 12.96 0.39
N ALA A 73 -12.50 14.00 1.08
CA ALA A 73 -11.66 15.11 1.55
C ALA A 73 -10.68 14.70 2.68
N LEU A 74 -10.74 13.45 3.16
CA LEU A 74 -9.87 12.97 4.22
C LEU A 74 -8.47 12.71 3.67
N GLY A 75 -7.43 13.15 4.39
CA GLY A 75 -6.03 12.88 4.04
C GLY A 75 -5.60 11.44 4.35
N SER A 76 -6.39 10.44 3.95
CA SER A 76 -6.24 9.02 4.32
C SER A 76 -5.67 8.14 3.20
N CYS A 77 -5.03 8.74 2.19
CA CYS A 77 -4.47 8.04 1.04
C CYS A 77 -3.49 6.91 1.43
N THR A 78 -2.67 7.09 2.47
CA THR A 78 -1.75 6.06 2.98
C THR A 78 -2.49 4.88 3.61
N ALA A 79 -3.60 5.15 4.31
CA ALA A 79 -4.46 4.10 4.86
C ALA A 79 -5.19 3.32 3.76
N HIS A 80 -5.60 3.98 2.68
CA HIS A 80 -6.18 3.34 1.50
C HIS A 80 -5.16 2.46 0.78
N ALA A 81 -3.93 2.95 0.58
CA ALA A 81 -2.85 2.16 0.00
C ALA A 81 -2.51 0.93 0.85
N ALA A 82 -2.40 1.09 2.17
CA ALA A 82 -2.13 -0.01 3.10
C ALA A 82 -3.25 -1.07 3.08
N ALA A 83 -4.51 -0.65 3.14
CA ALA A 83 -5.66 -1.55 2.99
C ALA A 83 -5.61 -2.31 1.66
N GLY A 84 -5.39 -1.61 0.55
CA GLY A 84 -5.30 -2.23 -0.78
C GLY A 84 -4.21 -3.29 -0.90
N VAL A 85 -3.04 -3.10 -0.28
CA VAL A 85 -1.96 -4.10 -0.26
C VAL A 85 -2.37 -5.35 0.52
N ILE A 86 -2.99 -5.18 1.69
CA ILE A 86 -3.47 -6.30 2.51
C ILE A 86 -4.55 -7.09 1.76
N GLU A 87 -5.54 -6.39 1.21
CA GLU A 87 -6.64 -6.98 0.44
C GLU A 87 -6.12 -7.73 -0.80
N TYR A 88 -5.15 -7.13 -1.51
CA TYR A 88 -4.49 -7.74 -2.66
C TYR A 88 -3.81 -9.07 -2.30
N PHE A 89 -2.99 -9.09 -1.25
CA PHE A 89 -2.28 -10.30 -0.86
C PHE A 89 -3.22 -11.37 -0.30
N GLN A 90 -4.29 -10.99 0.40
CA GLN A 90 -5.31 -11.94 0.85
C GLN A 90 -6.01 -12.62 -0.33
N ARG A 91 -6.38 -11.84 -1.36
CA ARG A 91 -6.95 -12.39 -2.59
C ARG A 91 -5.96 -13.25 -3.35
N ARG A 92 -4.70 -12.82 -3.46
CA ARG A 92 -3.66 -13.55 -4.21
C ARG A 92 -3.25 -14.86 -3.55
N ALA A 93 -3.12 -14.89 -2.22
CA ALA A 93 -2.65 -16.07 -1.49
C ALA A 93 -3.78 -17.05 -1.15
N HIS A 94 -4.98 -16.54 -0.87
CA HIS A 94 -6.09 -17.35 -0.32
C HIS A 94 -7.37 -17.31 -1.16
N GLY A 95 -7.43 -16.52 -2.23
CA GLY A 95 -8.63 -16.38 -3.06
C GLY A 95 -9.81 -15.72 -2.34
N LYS A 96 -9.58 -15.09 -1.18
CA LYS A 96 -10.62 -14.48 -0.34
C LYS A 96 -10.48 -12.96 -0.33
N TYR A 97 -11.59 -12.25 -0.42
CA TYR A 97 -11.64 -10.83 -0.12
C TYR A 97 -11.94 -10.62 1.36
N ILE A 98 -11.26 -9.67 1.97
CA ILE A 98 -11.58 -9.12 3.28
C ILE A 98 -11.73 -7.61 3.10
N ASP A 99 -12.66 -6.99 3.80
CA ASP A 99 -12.80 -5.54 3.78
C ASP A 99 -11.98 -4.94 4.94
N VAL A 100 -10.82 -4.37 4.60
CA VAL A 100 -9.91 -3.83 5.62
C VAL A 100 -10.37 -2.43 6.01
N SER A 101 -10.55 -2.21 7.32
CA SER A 101 -10.96 -0.90 7.82
C SER A 101 -9.88 0.17 7.61
N ARG A 102 -10.07 0.98 6.55
CA ARG A 102 -9.23 2.14 6.21
C ARG A 102 -9.23 3.19 7.31
N LEU A 103 -10.38 3.40 7.95
CA LEU A 103 -10.52 4.33 9.07
C LEU A 103 -9.80 3.84 10.33
N PHE A 104 -9.77 2.53 10.58
CA PHE A 104 -8.94 1.98 11.65
C PHE A 104 -7.48 2.31 11.41
N ILE A 105 -6.91 1.95 10.24
CA ILE A 105 -5.51 2.26 9.90
C ILE A 105 -5.22 3.75 10.05
N TYR A 106 -6.10 4.59 9.48
CA TYR A 106 -5.97 6.04 9.56
C TYR A 106 -5.97 6.58 10.99
N LYS A 107 -6.89 6.09 11.84
CA LYS A 107 -6.96 6.45 13.26
C LYS A 107 -5.68 6.09 13.99
N THR A 108 -5.21 4.85 13.84
CA THR A 108 -4.07 4.32 14.59
C THR A 108 -2.75 5.00 14.20
N THR A 109 -2.57 5.39 12.92
CA THR A 109 -1.38 6.14 12.47
C THR A 109 -1.28 7.56 13.04
N ARG A 110 -2.38 8.08 13.61
CA ARG A 110 -2.47 9.44 14.15
C ARG A 110 -2.70 9.49 15.66
N ASN A 111 -2.78 8.34 16.32
CA ASN A 111 -3.11 8.23 17.74
C ASN A 111 -4.37 9.03 18.13
N LEU A 112 -5.40 8.95 17.29
CA LEU A 112 -6.71 9.60 17.50
C LEU A 112 -7.62 8.82 18.46
#